data_AF-A0A7W1J631-F1
#
_entry.id   AF-A0A7W1J631-F1
#
_cell.length_a   1.000
_cell.length_b   1.000
_cell.length_c   1.000
_cell.angle_alpha   90.00
_cell.angle_beta   90.00
_cell.angle_gamma   90.00
#
_symmetry.space_group_name_H-M   'P 1'
#
loop_
_entity.id
_entity.type
_entity.pdbx_description
1 polymer ?
#
loop_
_entity_poly.entity_id
_entity_poly.type
_entity_poly.pdbx_seq_one_letter_code
_entity_poly.pdbx_strand_id
1 'polypeptide(L)'
;MKKFILSIIAIILVAINIKAQAPDFNFENWAAALPPTVTTENPVGWASFNVLTAFGMTPTVTKETVAPYSGTGISARIVTDVLPGGVSIKNPYEPGKNFDTVGMMAVGKTVFSTTAPVQYGFTIPAAFPRPTTLSFQCKYIPVAGDSAFVIAFLTKWSGTKRDTIATGKFATAALGAYTFN
;
A
#
# COMPACT_ATOMS: atom_id res chain seq x y z
N MET A 1 -41.61 5.48 25.57
CA MET A 1 -40.70 4.31 25.53
C MET A 1 -40.15 4.01 24.13
N LYS A 2 -40.99 3.89 23.08
CA LYS A 2 -40.52 3.61 21.69
C LYS A 2 -39.50 4.62 21.15
N LYS A 3 -39.64 5.91 21.48
CA LYS A 3 -38.73 6.99 21.05
C LYS A 3 -37.36 6.96 21.75
N PHE A 4 -37.26 6.43 22.98
CA PHE A 4 -35.99 6.32 23.71
C PHE A 4 -35.10 5.18 23.16
N ILE A 5 -35.72 4.07 22.73
CA ILE A 5 -35.01 2.93 22.13
C ILE A 5 -34.38 3.32 20.78
N LEU A 6 -35.10 4.09 19.95
CA LEU A 6 -34.59 4.60 18.67
C LEU A 6 -33.36 5.51 18.84
N SER A 7 -33.32 6.35 19.87
CA SER A 7 -32.17 7.22 20.15
C SER A 7 -30.93 6.43 20.60
N ILE A 8 -31.12 5.38 21.41
CA ILE A 8 -30.01 4.51 21.87
C ILE A 8 -29.44 3.71 20.69
N ILE A 9 -30.31 3.18 19.81
CA ILE A 9 -29.88 2.45 18.60
C ILE A 9 -29.12 3.38 17.64
N ALA A 10 -29.56 4.63 17.46
CA ALA A 10 -28.87 5.61 16.62
C ALA A 10 -27.48 5.99 17.16
N ILE A 11 -27.32 6.15 18.47
CA ILE A 11 -26.01 6.44 19.09
C ILE A 11 -25.06 5.25 18.97
N ILE A 12 -25.57 4.02 19.13
CA ILE A 12 -24.77 2.80 18.93
C ILE A 12 -24.36 2.67 17.46
N LEU A 13 -25.26 2.89 16.49
CA LEU A 13 -24.95 2.82 15.04
C LEU A 13 -23.91 3.86 14.58
N VAL A 14 -23.86 5.05 15.19
CA VAL A 14 -22.81 6.05 14.91
C VAL A 14 -21.45 5.60 15.47
N ALA A 15 -21.43 4.93 16.62
CA ALA A 15 -20.18 4.46 17.24
C ALA A 15 -19.50 3.30 16.49
N ILE A 16 -20.25 2.50 15.72
CA ILE A 16 -19.71 1.34 14.99
C ILE A 16 -19.10 1.68 13.61
N ASN A 17 -19.26 2.90 13.12
CA ASN A 17 -18.78 3.30 11.78
C ASN A 17 -17.40 4.00 11.77
N ILE A 18 -16.71 4.09 12.91
CA ILE A 18 -15.42 4.81 13.01
C ILE A 18 -14.23 3.85 13.18
N LYS A 19 -14.20 2.77 12.40
CA LYS A 19 -12.92 2.15 12.05
C LYS A 19 -12.65 2.49 10.60
N ALA A 20 -11.93 3.60 10.36
CA ALA A 20 -11.15 3.67 9.14
C ALA A 20 -10.32 2.39 9.09
N GLN A 21 -10.46 1.58 8.03
CA GLN A 21 -9.70 0.35 7.90
C GLN A 21 -8.21 0.72 7.86
N ALA A 22 -7.54 0.58 9.00
CA ALA A 22 -6.10 0.65 9.05
C ALA A 22 -5.58 -0.53 8.21
N PRO A 23 -4.55 -0.31 7.39
CA PRO A 23 -3.90 -1.39 6.66
C PRO A 23 -3.37 -2.44 7.63
N ASP A 24 -3.34 -3.69 7.17
CA ASP A 24 -2.58 -4.71 7.86
C ASP A 24 -1.09 -4.46 7.59
N PHE A 25 -0.41 -3.83 8.55
CA PHE A 25 1.03 -3.55 8.47
C PHE A 25 1.90 -4.79 8.75
N ASN A 26 1.31 -5.89 9.22
CA ASN A 26 2.03 -7.14 9.46
C ASN A 26 1.93 -8.11 8.26
N PHE A 27 1.05 -7.83 7.30
CA PHE A 27 0.85 -8.63 6.09
C PHE A 27 0.32 -10.05 6.34
N GLU A 28 -0.46 -10.24 7.40
CA GLU A 28 -1.03 -11.53 7.78
C GLU A 28 -2.30 -11.86 7.01
N ASN A 29 -3.06 -10.82 6.66
CA ASN A 29 -4.34 -10.94 5.98
C ASN A 29 -4.19 -10.48 4.54
N TRP A 30 -4.68 -11.30 3.62
CA TRP A 30 -4.68 -11.03 2.19
C TRP A 30 -6.08 -11.24 1.62
N ALA A 31 -6.43 -10.44 0.62
CA ALA A 31 -7.70 -10.51 -0.08
C ALA A 31 -7.45 -10.49 -1.58
N ALA A 32 -8.41 -11.04 -2.35
CA ALA A 32 -8.36 -10.99 -3.80
C ALA A 32 -8.16 -9.55 -4.31
N ALA A 33 -7.23 -9.36 -5.23
CA ALA A 33 -7.04 -8.11 -5.93
C ALA A 33 -8.26 -7.84 -6.82
N LEU A 34 -8.59 -6.57 -7.02
CA LEU A 34 -9.64 -6.16 -7.95
C LEU A 34 -9.05 -5.96 -9.36
N PRO A 35 -9.85 -6.19 -10.43
CA PRO A 35 -11.22 -6.69 -10.44
C PRO A 35 -11.30 -8.20 -10.13
N PRO A 36 -12.50 -8.77 -9.83
CA PRO A 36 -12.64 -10.18 -9.46
C PRO A 36 -12.16 -11.21 -10.49
N THR A 37 -11.90 -10.77 -11.73
CA THR A 37 -11.32 -11.59 -12.80
C THR A 37 -9.82 -11.79 -12.63
N VAL A 38 -9.18 -11.03 -11.75
CA VAL A 38 -7.77 -11.20 -11.36
C VAL A 38 -7.70 -12.20 -10.21
N THR A 39 -6.83 -13.21 -10.35
CA THR A 39 -6.66 -14.29 -9.36
C THR A 39 -5.60 -14.01 -8.31
N THR A 40 -4.88 -12.89 -8.42
CA THR A 40 -3.87 -12.48 -7.44
C THR A 40 -4.52 -11.90 -6.19
N GLU A 41 -3.74 -11.82 -5.12
CA GLU A 41 -4.14 -11.21 -3.86
C GLU A 41 -3.30 -9.96 -3.55
N ASN A 42 -3.81 -9.12 -2.65
CA ASN A 42 -3.08 -8.03 -2.00
C ASN A 42 -3.23 -8.13 -0.48
N PRO A 43 -2.27 -7.64 0.32
CA PRO A 43 -2.46 -7.51 1.75
C PRO A 43 -3.67 -6.60 2.04
N VAL A 44 -4.44 -6.92 3.08
CA VAL A 44 -5.66 -6.16 3.41
C VAL A 44 -5.31 -4.70 3.72
N GLY A 45 -5.99 -3.77 3.04
CA GLY A 45 -5.75 -2.32 3.14
C GLY A 45 -4.56 -1.81 2.32
N TRP A 46 -3.94 -2.68 1.52
CA TRP A 46 -2.90 -2.35 0.56
C TRP A 46 -3.38 -2.57 -0.87
N ALA A 47 -2.79 -1.80 -1.76
CA ALA A 47 -3.01 -1.86 -3.18
C ALA A 47 -1.68 -2.03 -3.90
N SER A 48 -1.67 -2.81 -4.97
CA SER A 48 -0.49 -3.05 -5.79
C SER A 48 -0.82 -3.03 -7.28
N PHE A 49 0.22 -3.14 -8.09
CA PHE A 49 0.11 -3.31 -9.54
C PHE A 49 -0.32 -4.71 -9.98
N ASN A 50 -0.65 -5.62 -9.06
CA ASN A 50 -1.22 -6.92 -9.41
C ASN A 50 -2.50 -6.83 -10.25
N VAL A 51 -3.22 -5.70 -10.21
CA VAL A 51 -4.35 -5.42 -11.12
C VAL A 51 -3.96 -5.45 -12.59
N LEU A 52 -2.69 -5.16 -12.90
CA LEU A 52 -2.16 -5.17 -14.25
C LEU A 52 -1.94 -6.58 -14.81
N THR A 53 -2.13 -7.62 -14.00
CA THR A 53 -2.12 -9.02 -14.49
C THR A 53 -3.27 -9.28 -15.47
N ALA A 54 -4.37 -8.54 -15.34
CA ALA A 54 -5.45 -8.51 -16.35
C ALA A 54 -4.99 -7.98 -17.72
N PHE A 55 -3.83 -7.32 -17.79
CA PHE A 55 -3.21 -6.78 -18.99
C PHE A 55 -1.91 -7.52 -19.35
N GLY A 56 -1.73 -8.75 -18.84
CA GLY A 56 -0.61 -9.63 -19.19
C GLY A 56 0.68 -9.43 -18.38
N MET A 57 0.65 -8.60 -17.33
CA MET A 57 1.77 -8.47 -16.39
C MET A 57 1.86 -9.69 -15.46
N THR A 58 3.06 -10.04 -15.02
CA THR A 58 3.24 -11.05 -13.97
C THR A 58 2.85 -10.46 -12.60
N PRO A 59 2.32 -11.24 -11.64
CA PRO A 59 2.09 -10.73 -10.28
C PRO A 59 3.39 -10.22 -9.66
N THR A 60 3.40 -8.97 -9.19
CA THR A 60 4.60 -8.31 -8.65
C THR A 60 4.63 -8.26 -7.14
N VAL A 61 3.48 -8.43 -6.49
CA VAL A 61 3.37 -8.47 -5.02
C VAL A 61 2.79 -9.82 -4.63
N THR A 62 3.53 -10.60 -3.86
CA THR A 62 3.14 -11.95 -3.47
C THR A 62 3.46 -12.22 -2.00
N LYS A 63 2.90 -13.30 -1.45
CA LYS A 63 3.20 -13.79 -0.10
C LYS A 63 4.58 -14.46 -0.09
N GLU A 64 5.43 -14.10 0.87
CA GLU A 64 6.63 -14.85 1.25
C GLU A 64 6.35 -15.63 2.53
N THR A 65 6.40 -16.96 2.45
CA THR A 65 6.09 -17.87 3.56
C THR A 65 7.24 -18.79 3.93
N VAL A 66 8.33 -18.80 3.15
CA VAL A 66 9.47 -19.70 3.34
C VAL A 66 10.48 -19.08 4.30
N ALA A 67 10.77 -17.78 4.15
CA ALA A 67 11.72 -17.07 5.01
C ALA A 67 11.25 -15.65 5.42
N PRO A 68 10.05 -15.52 6.02
CA PRO A 68 9.52 -14.23 6.50
C PRO A 68 10.39 -13.66 7.64
N TYR A 69 10.28 -12.35 7.88
CA TYR A 69 11.15 -11.67 8.84
C TYR A 69 10.88 -12.07 10.31
N SER A 70 9.63 -12.10 10.78
CA SER A 70 9.35 -12.54 12.16
C SER A 70 7.91 -12.97 12.43
N GLY A 71 7.77 -14.05 13.21
CA GLY A 71 6.72 -14.25 14.22
C GLY A 71 5.30 -14.61 13.77
N THR A 72 4.87 -14.15 12.59
CA THR A 72 3.45 -14.23 12.20
C THR A 72 3.21 -15.07 10.93
N GLY A 73 4.25 -15.31 10.13
CA GLY A 73 4.29 -16.38 9.13
C GLY A 73 4.26 -15.91 7.67
N ILE A 74 3.98 -14.63 7.41
CA ILE A 74 3.94 -14.07 6.04
C ILE A 74 4.72 -12.75 5.99
N SER A 75 5.33 -12.45 4.85
CA SER A 75 5.82 -11.12 4.51
C SER A 75 5.42 -10.77 3.08
N ALA A 76 5.37 -9.48 2.73
CA ALA A 76 5.14 -9.07 1.35
C ALA A 76 6.45 -9.19 0.55
N ARG A 77 6.45 -9.99 -0.52
CA ARG A 77 7.53 -10.05 -1.50
C ARG A 77 7.16 -9.17 -2.68
N ILE A 78 8.09 -8.31 -3.06
CA ILE A 78 7.94 -7.40 -4.20
C ILE A 78 9.01 -7.75 -5.22
N VAL A 79 8.59 -8.02 -6.45
CA VAL A 79 9.46 -8.28 -7.60
C VAL A 79 9.04 -7.33 -8.71
N THR A 80 10.01 -6.65 -9.30
CA THR A 80 9.78 -5.75 -10.43
C THR A 80 9.49 -6.55 -11.70
N ASP A 81 8.53 -6.08 -12.49
CA ASP A 81 8.27 -6.60 -13.84
C ASP A 81 8.08 -5.43 -14.82
N VAL A 82 8.19 -5.71 -16.12
CA VAL A 82 8.02 -4.74 -17.18
C VAL A 82 6.56 -4.31 -17.27
N LEU A 83 6.32 -2.99 -17.40
CA LEU A 83 4.97 -2.50 -17.60
C LEU A 83 4.41 -2.89 -18.98
N PRO A 84 3.16 -3.38 -19.07
CA PRO A 84 2.52 -3.63 -20.35
C PRO A 84 2.46 -2.37 -21.24
N GLY A 85 2.49 -2.56 -22.56
CA GLY A 85 2.36 -1.47 -23.51
C GLY A 85 1.10 -0.63 -23.27
N GLY A 86 1.25 0.69 -23.23
CA GLY A 86 0.14 1.62 -22.99
C GLY A 86 -0.19 1.86 -21.51
N VAL A 87 0.50 1.20 -20.58
CA VAL A 87 0.45 1.53 -19.15
C VAL A 87 1.47 2.64 -18.85
N SER A 88 1.01 3.71 -18.20
CA SER A 88 1.85 4.86 -17.84
C SER A 88 1.59 5.25 -16.40
N ILE A 89 2.54 4.97 -15.52
CA ILE A 89 2.40 5.18 -14.08
C ILE A 89 3.48 6.14 -13.60
N LYS A 90 3.06 7.21 -12.90
CA LYS A 90 3.98 8.19 -12.33
C LYS A 90 4.81 7.58 -11.20
N ASN A 91 6.11 7.85 -11.21
CA ASN A 91 7.02 7.46 -10.15
C ASN A 91 6.89 8.44 -8.95
N PRO A 92 6.41 8.00 -7.77
CA PRO A 92 6.28 8.87 -6.60
C PRO A 92 7.62 9.22 -5.94
N TYR A 93 8.68 8.45 -6.21
CA TYR A 93 10.04 8.72 -5.71
C TYR A 93 10.73 9.81 -6.53
N GLU A 94 10.54 9.79 -7.86
CA GLU A 94 11.08 10.76 -8.82
C GLU A 94 9.97 11.56 -9.54
N PRO A 95 9.49 12.67 -8.97
CA PRO A 95 8.43 13.48 -9.56
C PRO A 95 8.75 13.91 -11.00
N GLY A 96 7.77 13.74 -11.89
CA GLY A 96 7.91 14.08 -13.32
C GLY A 96 8.39 12.92 -14.19
N LYS A 97 8.82 11.80 -13.60
CA LYS A 97 9.12 10.57 -14.33
C LYS A 97 8.01 9.54 -14.18
N ASN A 98 7.93 8.63 -15.15
CA ASN A 98 7.12 7.43 -15.07
C ASN A 98 8.02 6.23 -14.73
N PHE A 99 7.40 5.18 -14.21
CA PHE A 99 8.04 3.86 -14.16
C PHE A 99 8.17 3.29 -15.58
N ASP A 100 9.26 2.57 -15.80
CA ASP A 100 9.51 1.69 -16.95
C ASP A 100 9.28 0.21 -16.56
N THR A 101 9.76 -0.16 -15.38
CA THR A 101 9.46 -1.40 -14.67
C THR A 101 8.86 -1.06 -13.31
N VAL A 102 8.04 -1.96 -12.75
CA VAL A 102 7.46 -1.71 -11.45
C VAL A 102 7.22 -2.99 -10.65
N GLY A 103 7.52 -2.90 -9.36
CA GLY A 103 7.01 -3.77 -8.32
C GLY A 103 6.74 -2.87 -7.13
N MET A 104 5.47 -2.65 -6.79
CA MET A 104 5.12 -1.69 -5.77
C MET A 104 3.79 -2.06 -5.11
N MET A 105 3.75 -1.83 -3.81
CA MET A 105 2.52 -1.77 -3.04
C MET A 105 2.46 -0.44 -2.29
N ALA A 106 1.25 0.02 -2.04
CA ALA A 106 1.00 1.21 -1.26
C ALA A 106 -0.28 1.02 -0.46
N VAL A 107 -0.33 1.65 0.70
CA VAL A 107 -1.58 1.74 1.46
C VAL A 107 -2.62 2.43 0.59
N GLY A 108 -3.82 1.87 0.52
CA GLY A 108 -4.94 2.47 -0.21
C GLY A 108 -5.74 1.44 -0.98
N LYS A 109 -6.14 1.79 -2.21
CA LYS A 109 -7.02 0.95 -3.03
C LYS A 109 -6.54 0.81 -4.46
N THR A 110 -6.79 -0.39 -4.99
CA THR A 110 -6.57 -0.71 -6.39
C THR A 110 -7.71 -0.14 -7.23
N VAL A 111 -7.38 0.39 -8.39
CA VAL A 111 -8.31 0.87 -9.41
C VAL A 111 -8.01 0.12 -10.70
N PHE A 112 -9.03 -0.38 -11.38
CA PHE A 112 -8.85 -1.00 -12.68
C PHE A 112 -8.59 0.08 -13.74
N SER A 113 -7.32 0.42 -13.94
CA SER A 113 -6.87 1.51 -14.81
C SER A 113 -5.42 1.26 -15.27
N THR A 114 -5.08 1.72 -16.47
CA THR A 114 -3.72 1.68 -17.03
C THR A 114 -2.90 2.95 -16.75
N THR A 115 -3.49 3.97 -16.11
CA THR A 115 -2.82 5.26 -15.85
C THR A 115 -2.70 5.60 -14.36
N ALA A 116 -3.66 5.16 -13.56
CA ALA A 116 -3.61 5.27 -12.10
C ALA A 116 -4.15 3.99 -11.43
N PRO A 117 -3.46 2.84 -11.58
CA PRO A 117 -3.95 1.57 -11.05
C PRO A 117 -3.97 1.50 -9.52
N VAL A 118 -3.30 2.44 -8.84
CA VAL A 118 -3.20 2.50 -7.39
C VAL A 118 -3.53 3.90 -6.91
N GLN A 119 -4.47 4.00 -5.96
CA GLN A 119 -4.76 5.23 -5.23
C GLN A 119 -4.22 5.12 -3.81
N TYR A 120 -3.30 6.01 -3.47
CA TYR A 120 -2.54 5.97 -2.23
C TYR A 120 -3.26 6.66 -1.07
N GLY A 121 -3.04 6.15 0.13
CA GLY A 121 -3.40 6.75 1.40
C GLY A 121 -4.61 6.13 2.08
N PHE A 122 -4.68 6.35 3.38
CA PHE A 122 -5.81 6.05 4.23
C PHE A 122 -6.02 7.21 5.20
N THR A 123 -7.23 7.33 5.76
CA THR A 123 -7.51 8.34 6.77
C THR A 123 -7.02 7.85 8.13
N ILE A 124 -6.09 8.59 8.73
CA ILE A 124 -5.68 8.37 10.12
C ILE A 124 -6.85 8.81 11.02
N PRO A 125 -7.40 7.94 11.88
CA PRO A 125 -8.51 8.33 12.75
C PRO A 125 -8.08 9.42 13.75
N ALA A 126 -8.98 10.34 14.07
CA ALA A 126 -8.69 11.49 14.93
C ALA A 126 -8.20 11.12 16.34
N ALA A 127 -8.51 9.91 16.81
CA ALA A 127 -8.08 9.39 18.09
C ALA A 127 -6.60 8.93 18.11
N PHE A 128 -5.95 8.80 16.95
CA PHE A 128 -4.56 8.38 16.88
C PHE A 128 -3.63 9.60 16.89
N PRO A 129 -2.51 9.54 17.64
CA PRO A 129 -1.51 10.58 17.58
C PRO A 129 -0.93 10.69 16.16
N ARG A 130 -0.43 11.87 15.81
CA ARG A 130 0.23 12.09 14.53
C ARG A 130 1.45 11.15 14.41
N PRO A 131 1.57 10.35 13.34
CA PRO A 131 2.74 9.52 13.14
C PRO A 131 4.00 10.36 12.97
N THR A 132 5.07 9.95 13.66
CA THR A 132 6.40 10.59 13.59
C THR A 132 7.46 9.68 12.98
N THR A 133 7.24 8.37 13.03
CA THR A 133 8.22 7.34 12.66
C THR A 133 7.54 6.27 11.81
N LEU A 134 8.24 5.79 10.79
CA LEU A 134 7.92 4.55 10.08
C LEU A 134 9.09 3.59 10.29
N SER A 135 8.81 2.46 10.93
CA SER A 135 9.78 1.38 11.13
C SER A 135 9.34 0.17 10.30
N PHE A 136 10.29 -0.49 9.66
CA PHE A 136 10.05 -1.66 8.84
C PHE A 136 11.34 -2.46 8.72
N GLN A 137 11.22 -3.74 8.37
CA GLN A 137 12.36 -4.53 7.93
C GLN A 137 12.21 -4.92 6.47
N CYS A 138 13.34 -5.03 5.78
CA CYS A 138 13.36 -5.43 4.39
C CYS A 138 14.52 -6.38 4.11
N LYS A 139 14.33 -7.24 3.12
CA LYS A 139 15.40 -7.95 2.43
C LYS A 139 15.39 -7.43 1.00
N TYR A 140 16.56 -7.09 0.47
CA TYR A 140 16.68 -6.53 -0.86
C TYR A 140 17.78 -7.25 -1.63
N ILE A 141 17.47 -7.65 -2.86
CA ILE A 141 18.40 -8.27 -3.81
C ILE A 141 18.33 -7.43 -5.09
N PRO A 142 19.33 -6.57 -5.37
CA PRO A 142 19.33 -5.76 -6.58
C PRO A 142 19.61 -6.60 -7.83
N VAL A 143 19.07 -6.17 -8.96
CA VAL A 143 19.44 -6.63 -10.30
C VAL A 143 19.99 -5.43 -11.06
N ALA A 144 21.11 -5.60 -11.77
CA ALA A 144 21.71 -4.56 -12.62
C ALA A 144 21.94 -3.19 -11.95
N GLY A 145 22.16 -3.16 -10.62
CA GLY A 145 22.39 -1.92 -9.89
C GLY A 145 21.13 -1.14 -9.49
N ASP A 146 19.95 -1.76 -9.59
CA ASP A 146 18.70 -1.18 -9.14
C ASP A 146 18.73 -0.81 -7.64
N SER A 147 17.74 0.01 -7.26
CA SER A 147 17.47 0.36 -5.87
C SER A 147 15.99 0.16 -5.55
N ALA A 148 15.69 -0.20 -4.31
CA ALA A 148 14.33 -0.21 -3.77
C ALA A 148 14.13 1.02 -2.88
N PHE A 149 12.90 1.49 -2.76
CA PHE A 149 12.58 2.61 -1.90
C PHE A 149 11.33 2.35 -1.05
N VAL A 150 11.26 3.05 0.08
CA VAL A 150 10.07 3.19 0.90
C VAL A 150 9.83 4.68 1.08
N ILE A 151 8.59 5.11 0.81
CA ILE A 151 8.19 6.51 0.96
C ILE A 151 6.88 6.59 1.73
N ALA A 152 6.85 7.49 2.70
CA ALA A 152 5.68 7.80 3.49
C ALA A 152 5.35 9.28 3.38
N PHE A 153 4.08 9.58 3.12
CA PHE A 153 3.56 10.94 3.12
C PHE A 153 2.51 11.08 4.20
N LEU A 154 2.67 12.08 5.06
CA LEU A 154 1.57 12.55 5.87
C LEU A 154 0.92 13.74 5.17
N THR A 155 -0.37 13.61 4.85
CA THR A 155 -1.12 14.66 4.16
C THR A 155 -2.26 15.19 5.02
N LYS A 156 -2.58 16.47 4.86
CA LYS A 156 -3.75 17.12 5.45
C LYS A 156 -4.74 17.44 4.33
N TRP A 157 -6.00 17.07 4.51
CA TRP A 157 -7.08 17.53 3.63
C TRP A 157 -7.48 18.95 4.04
N SER A 158 -7.41 19.90 3.10
CA SER A 158 -7.78 21.31 3.32
C SER A 158 -9.20 21.65 2.84
N GLY A 159 -9.99 20.65 2.42
CA GLY A 159 -11.34 20.85 1.87
C GLY A 159 -11.38 20.81 0.34
N THR A 160 -10.30 21.22 -0.32
CA THR A 160 -10.18 21.24 -1.79
C THR A 160 -9.02 20.41 -2.33
N LYS A 161 -7.95 20.25 -1.54
CA LYS A 161 -6.76 19.46 -1.91
C LYS A 161 -6.14 18.76 -0.71
N ARG A 162 -5.21 17.84 -1.00
CA ARG A 162 -4.31 17.25 -0.01
C ARG A 162 -2.99 17.99 -0.02
N ASP A 163 -2.63 18.56 1.12
CA ASP A 163 -1.35 19.22 1.33
C ASP A 163 -0.41 18.26 2.07
N THR A 164 0.79 18.02 1.55
CA THR A 164 1.81 17.22 2.23
C THR A 164 2.38 18.01 3.40
N ILE A 165 2.28 17.46 4.60
CA ILE A 165 2.75 18.10 5.84
C ILE A 165 3.95 17.40 6.48
N ALA A 166 4.24 16.16 6.07
CA ALA A 166 5.49 15.47 6.42
C ALA A 166 5.84 14.44 5.34
N THR A 167 7.12 14.11 5.22
CA THR A 167 7.61 13.07 4.32
C THR A 167 8.75 12.29 4.98
N GLY A 168 8.71 10.96 4.86
CA GLY A 168 9.81 10.07 5.19
C GLY A 168 10.21 9.31 3.93
N LYS A 169 11.51 9.15 3.70
CA LYS A 169 12.05 8.39 2.57
C LYS A 169 13.18 7.49 3.05
N PHE A 170 13.21 6.29 2.50
CA PHE A 170 14.32 5.36 2.57
C PHE A 170 14.57 4.83 1.16
N ALA A 171 15.83 4.61 0.81
CA ALA A 171 16.21 3.88 -0.39
C ALA A 171 17.38 2.97 -0.06
N THR A 172 17.39 1.77 -0.64
CA THR A 172 18.56 0.91 -0.59
C THR A 172 19.64 1.49 -1.49
N ALA A 173 20.91 1.34 -1.09
CA ALA A 173 22.04 1.62 -1.99
C ALA A 173 22.27 0.38 -2.90
N ALA A 174 22.87 0.60 -4.07
CA ALA A 174 23.20 -0.45 -5.05
C ALA A 174 24.28 -1.47 -4.58
N LEU A 175 24.56 -1.57 -3.28
CA LEU A 175 25.56 -2.47 -2.71
C LEU A 175 24.87 -3.41 -1.72
N GLY A 176 24.82 -4.69 -2.08
CA GLY A 176 24.12 -5.73 -1.35
C GLY A 176 24.61 -5.88 0.09
N ALA A 177 23.73 -5.62 1.04
CA ALA A 177 23.63 -6.31 2.33
C ALA A 177 22.45 -5.72 3.12
N TYR A 178 21.77 -6.58 3.87
CA TYR A 178 20.68 -6.28 4.80
C TYR A 178 20.87 -4.94 5.53
N THR A 179 19.89 -4.03 5.43
CA THR A 179 19.85 -2.82 6.25
C THR A 179 18.73 -2.96 7.29
N PHE A 180 19.11 -2.97 8.56
CA PHE A 180 18.17 -2.88 9.68
C PHE A 180 18.07 -1.40 10.07
N ASN A 181 16.84 -0.87 10.11
CA ASN A 181 16.54 0.47 10.62
C ASN A 181 15.52 0.39 11.76
#